data_AF-A0A813GTM1-F1
#
_entry.id   AF-A0A813GTM1-F1
#
_cell.length_a   1.000
_cell.length_b   1.000
_cell.length_c   1.000
_cell.angle_alpha   90.00
_cell.angle_beta   90.00
_cell.angle_gamma   90.00
#
_symmetry.space_group_name_H-M   'P 1'
#
loop_
_entity.id
_entity.type
_entity.pdbx_description
1 polymer ?
#
loop_
_entity_poly.entity_id
_entity_poly.type
_entity_poly.pdbx_seq_one_letter_code
_entity_poly.pdbx_strand_id
1 'polypeptide(L)'
;MLREEPYIFDNQEADFAGVAAIHALAAKEEGFELRPVPGDEDEGEDKLRAEAARWLQGVEGMTAERASEALSAARNNGFCTTFPGGPESEPMLLFRRMCIFNHSCAPNCCGFRDESGVSQVLAIREVEEGAELLIHYSEELILLPSDLRRSFLRGRFGFDCQCVRCEKKDEVGAMVDVFLNKTAEGRAVGGQEESQLLHAMRMAHSSLCTMQKQGGKPAGFGFRNFDSLPEALAAVDAAMPAISAYGATTFWARHHVRGLRCQVLEELGRDAATFLALAEHADASWRLLPRYCDGLKNIWERFQQVKDRLPSALRPRFEQSAATQFGEGLRGLEIDVTQLQAWLREAAAVGRGPVSGDDMVKVAA
;
A
#
# COMPACT_ATOMS: atom_id res chain seq x y z
N MET A 1 -3.74 10.54 18.25
CA MET A 1 -2.43 10.22 17.63
C MET A 1 -1.79 9.08 18.41
N LEU A 2 -1.36 8.03 17.73
CA LEU A 2 -0.59 6.94 18.33
C LEU A 2 0.83 6.99 17.76
N ARG A 3 1.87 6.99 18.60
CA ARG A 3 3.27 6.82 18.20
C ARG A 3 3.83 5.60 18.90
N GLU A 4 4.48 4.72 18.15
CA GLU A 4 5.00 3.46 18.69
C GLU A 4 6.30 3.06 18.00
N GLU A 5 7.23 2.53 18.78
CA GLU A 5 8.47 1.95 18.30
C GLU A 5 8.24 0.46 18.03
N PRO A 6 8.68 -0.08 16.89
CA PRO A 6 8.53 -1.51 16.61
C PRO A 6 9.50 -2.34 17.43
N TYR A 7 9.11 -3.58 17.68
CA TYR A 7 10.08 -4.67 17.81
C TYR A 7 10.52 -5.08 16.40
N ILE A 8 11.81 -4.97 16.14
CA ILE A 8 12.43 -5.26 14.84
C ILE A 8 12.99 -6.68 14.91
N PHE A 9 12.56 -7.54 13.99
CA PHE A 9 13.07 -8.90 13.87
C PHE A 9 13.65 -9.12 12.48
N ASP A 10 14.88 -9.62 12.42
CA ASP A 10 15.42 -10.16 11.18
C ASP A 10 14.82 -11.56 10.97
N ASN A 11 14.12 -11.74 9.84
CA ASN A 11 13.48 -13.02 9.53
C ASN A 11 14.48 -14.15 9.22
N GLN A 12 15.78 -13.82 9.12
CA GLN A 12 16.86 -14.78 8.92
C GLN A 12 17.49 -15.27 10.22
N GLU A 13 17.17 -14.67 11.37
CA GLU A 13 17.71 -15.08 12.66
C GLU A 13 17.10 -16.40 13.13
N ALA A 14 17.94 -17.23 13.77
CA ALA A 14 17.56 -18.59 14.18
C ALA A 14 16.50 -18.63 15.29
N ASP A 15 16.31 -17.53 16.02
CA ASP A 15 15.32 -17.37 17.09
C ASP A 15 14.06 -16.61 16.65
N PHE A 16 14.01 -16.10 15.41
CA PHE A 16 12.89 -15.34 14.85
C PHE A 16 11.53 -15.98 15.17
N ALA A 17 11.40 -17.26 14.87
CA ALA A 17 10.14 -18.00 15.03
C ALA A 17 9.66 -18.04 16.49
N GLY A 18 10.58 -18.21 17.44
CA GLY A 18 10.27 -18.25 18.87
C GLY A 18 9.91 -16.87 19.42
N VAL A 19 10.71 -15.85 19.09
CA VAL A 19 10.51 -14.50 19.61
C VAL A 19 9.24 -13.86 19.03
N ALA A 20 8.98 -14.04 17.73
CA ALA A 20 7.74 -13.57 17.11
C ALA A 20 6.50 -14.21 17.76
N ALA A 21 6.54 -15.51 18.03
CA ALA A 21 5.45 -16.22 18.71
C ALA A 21 5.23 -15.68 20.15
N ILE A 22 6.30 -15.43 20.91
CA ILE A 22 6.20 -14.81 22.26
C ILE A 22 5.52 -13.46 22.18
N HIS A 23 5.89 -12.62 21.21
CA HIS A 23 5.28 -11.31 21.04
C HIS A 23 3.77 -11.42 20.80
N ALA A 24 3.34 -12.37 19.95
CA ALA A 24 1.91 -12.58 19.71
C ALA A 24 1.16 -13.12 20.95
N LEU A 25 1.80 -13.99 21.73
CA LEU A 25 1.24 -14.49 22.98
C LEU A 25 1.08 -13.38 24.02
N ALA A 26 2.09 -12.51 24.16
CA ALA A 26 2.04 -11.37 25.06
C ALA A 26 0.92 -10.40 24.69
N ALA A 27 0.73 -10.11 23.40
CA ALA A 27 -0.38 -9.30 22.93
C ALA A 27 -1.74 -9.90 23.31
N LYS A 28 -1.88 -11.24 23.20
CA LYS A 28 -3.09 -11.97 23.59
C LYS A 28 -3.37 -11.91 25.10
N GLU A 29 -2.34 -12.01 25.93
CA GLU A 29 -2.47 -11.88 27.39
C GLU A 29 -2.94 -10.49 27.83
N GLU A 30 -2.65 -9.48 27.01
CA GLU A 30 -3.11 -8.10 27.21
C GLU A 30 -4.51 -7.82 26.63
N GLY A 31 -5.17 -8.83 26.08
CA GLY A 31 -6.52 -8.73 25.52
C GLY A 31 -6.57 -8.35 24.04
N PHE A 32 -5.44 -8.33 23.33
CA PHE A 32 -5.42 -8.09 21.89
C PHE A 32 -5.49 -9.39 21.09
N GLU A 33 -6.51 -9.53 20.26
CA GLU A 33 -6.67 -10.71 19.39
C GLU A 33 -5.93 -10.53 18.07
N LEU A 34 -4.77 -11.16 17.94
CA LEU A 34 -4.02 -11.23 16.68
C LEU A 34 -4.52 -12.40 15.83
N ARG A 35 -4.87 -12.11 14.57
CA ARG A 35 -5.38 -13.12 13.63
C ARG A 35 -4.23 -13.94 13.02
N PRO A 36 -4.27 -15.28 13.00
CA PRO A 36 -3.29 -16.10 12.28
C PRO A 36 -3.44 -15.99 10.75
N VAL A 37 -2.40 -16.40 10.02
CA VAL A 37 -2.42 -16.50 8.56
C VAL A 37 -3.44 -17.55 8.10
N PRO A 38 -4.20 -17.33 7.01
CA PRO A 38 -5.26 -18.24 6.60
C PRO A 38 -4.70 -19.39 5.76
N GLY A 39 -4.74 -20.60 6.32
CA GLY A 39 -4.66 -21.86 5.59
C GLY A 39 -3.39 -22.10 4.78
N ASP A 40 -2.21 -21.73 5.30
CA ASP A 40 -0.96 -21.97 4.59
C ASP A 40 -0.44 -23.41 4.80
N GLU A 41 -0.56 -24.20 3.74
CA GLU A 41 0.10 -25.50 3.50
C GLU A 41 1.40 -25.27 2.67
N ASP A 42 2.29 -24.40 3.13
CA ASP A 42 3.61 -24.18 2.50
C ASP A 42 4.70 -24.91 3.32
N GLU A 43 5.51 -25.74 2.66
CA GLU A 43 6.59 -26.52 3.27
C GLU A 43 7.61 -25.64 4.03
N GLY A 44 7.81 -24.39 3.58
CA GLY A 44 8.65 -23.41 4.28
C GLY A 44 8.08 -22.99 5.65
N GLU A 45 6.76 -23.02 5.81
CA GLU A 45 6.10 -22.68 7.07
C GLU A 45 6.18 -23.79 8.10
N ASP A 46 6.15 -25.06 7.67
CA ASP A 46 6.23 -26.19 8.58
C ASP A 46 7.57 -26.21 9.34
N LYS A 47 8.66 -25.79 8.68
CA LYS A 47 9.96 -25.62 9.32
C LYS A 47 9.93 -24.54 10.40
N LEU A 48 9.38 -23.36 10.09
CA LEU A 48 9.30 -22.24 11.04
C LEU A 48 8.37 -22.56 12.22
N ARG A 49 7.25 -23.25 11.98
CA ARG A 49 6.33 -23.73 13.03
C ARG A 49 7.04 -24.72 13.96
N ALA A 50 7.81 -25.66 13.42
CA ALA A 50 8.63 -26.58 14.20
C ALA A 50 9.75 -25.85 14.98
N GLU A 51 10.33 -24.78 14.43
CA GLU A 51 11.28 -23.92 15.13
C GLU A 51 10.64 -23.19 16.31
N ALA A 52 9.48 -22.57 16.12
CA ALA A 52 8.73 -21.93 17.22
C ALA A 52 8.40 -22.92 18.34
N ALA A 53 7.90 -24.12 17.99
CA ALA A 53 7.60 -25.16 18.97
C ALA A 53 8.84 -25.64 19.74
N ARG A 54 9.99 -25.78 19.07
CA ARG A 54 11.27 -26.13 19.72
C ARG A 54 11.75 -25.04 20.66
N TRP A 55 11.68 -23.78 20.23
CA TRP A 55 12.16 -22.64 21.02
C TRP A 55 11.35 -22.43 22.30
N LEU A 56 10.04 -22.68 22.23
CA LEU A 56 9.11 -22.53 23.36
C LEU A 56 8.92 -23.82 24.17
N GLN A 57 9.73 -24.85 23.90
CA GLN A 57 9.68 -26.10 24.65
C GLN A 57 10.03 -25.85 26.12
N GLY A 58 9.14 -26.27 27.03
CA GLY A 58 9.32 -26.12 28.47
C GLY A 58 8.66 -24.89 29.09
N VAL A 59 8.06 -24.00 28.28
CA VAL A 59 7.15 -22.96 28.78
C VAL A 59 5.86 -23.62 29.28
N GLU A 60 5.42 -23.25 30.49
CA GLU A 60 4.23 -23.84 31.11
C GLU A 60 2.98 -23.62 30.25
N GLY A 61 2.23 -24.70 30.01
CA GLY A 61 1.02 -24.66 29.17
C GLY A 61 1.28 -24.39 27.68
N MET A 62 2.54 -24.52 27.22
CA MET A 62 2.88 -24.39 25.80
C MET A 62 2.78 -25.72 25.07
N THR A 63 2.04 -25.74 23.96
CA THR A 63 1.97 -26.86 23.02
C THR A 63 2.57 -26.46 21.68
N ALA A 64 2.91 -27.44 20.83
CA ALA A 64 3.40 -27.15 19.48
C ALA A 64 2.35 -26.41 18.65
N GLU A 65 1.08 -26.75 18.83
CA GLU A 65 -0.07 -26.11 18.17
C GLU A 65 -0.18 -24.65 18.59
N ARG A 66 -0.14 -24.37 19.90
CA ARG A 66 -0.20 -22.98 20.43
C ARG A 66 0.99 -22.14 19.95
N ALA A 67 2.19 -22.72 19.89
CA ALA A 67 3.38 -22.05 19.38
C ALA A 67 3.25 -21.73 17.88
N SER A 68 2.75 -22.68 17.09
CA SER A 68 2.48 -22.53 15.65
C SER A 68 1.43 -21.46 15.37
N GLU A 69 0.32 -21.48 16.10
CA GLU A 69 -0.74 -20.47 16.01
C GLU A 69 -0.22 -19.07 16.35
N ALA A 70 0.59 -18.95 17.41
CA ALA A 70 1.18 -17.69 17.82
C ALA A 70 2.15 -17.14 16.77
N LEU A 71 3.02 -17.97 16.19
CA LEU A 71 3.89 -17.56 15.09
C LEU A 71 3.06 -17.11 13.88
N SER A 72 2.02 -17.87 13.53
CA SER A 72 1.12 -17.51 12.44
C SER A 72 0.45 -16.16 12.68
N ALA A 73 -0.02 -15.92 13.92
CA ALA A 73 -0.55 -14.62 14.32
C ALA A 73 0.49 -13.50 14.20
N ALA A 74 1.72 -13.72 14.69
CA ALA A 74 2.79 -12.73 14.57
C ALA A 74 3.04 -12.34 13.10
N ARG A 75 3.16 -13.33 12.20
CA ARG A 75 3.43 -13.09 10.77
C ARG A 75 2.29 -12.37 10.05
N ASN A 76 1.05 -12.67 10.40
CA ASN A 76 -0.09 -12.02 9.77
C ASN A 76 -0.26 -10.55 10.20
N ASN A 77 0.22 -10.20 11.40
CA ASN A 77 0.07 -8.87 11.99
C ASN A 77 1.37 -8.04 11.96
N GLY A 78 2.48 -8.65 11.51
CA GLY A 78 3.76 -7.98 11.30
C GLY A 78 3.85 -7.26 9.97
N PHE A 79 4.62 -6.17 9.98
CA PHE A 79 4.89 -5.35 8.80
C PHE A 79 6.29 -5.70 8.27
N CYS A 80 6.36 -6.36 7.12
CA CYS A 80 7.64 -6.57 6.43
C CYS A 80 7.93 -5.37 5.52
N THR A 81 9.03 -4.65 5.77
CA THR A 81 9.36 -3.45 5.01
C THR A 81 10.84 -3.10 5.13
N THR A 82 11.40 -2.41 4.15
CA THR A 82 12.74 -1.79 4.26
C THR A 82 12.63 -0.38 4.82
N PHE A 83 13.64 0.06 5.56
CA PHE A 83 13.75 1.44 6.01
C PHE A 83 15.22 1.85 6.13
N PRO A 84 15.55 3.15 5.98
CA PRO A 84 16.91 3.64 6.11
C PRO A 84 17.55 3.25 7.46
N GLY A 85 18.69 2.57 7.45
CA GLY A 85 19.36 2.12 8.67
C GLY A 85 18.79 0.86 9.32
N GLY A 86 17.78 0.23 8.70
CA GLY A 86 17.34 -1.13 9.05
C GLY A 86 18.23 -2.23 8.44
N PRO A 87 18.01 -3.50 8.83
CA PRO A 87 18.64 -4.66 8.18
C PRO A 87 18.45 -4.68 6.65
N GLU A 88 19.42 -5.26 5.93
CA GLU A 88 19.32 -5.45 4.47
C GLU A 88 18.24 -6.48 4.08
N SER A 89 18.01 -7.48 4.92
CA SER A 89 16.92 -8.45 4.82
C SER A 89 15.63 -7.79 5.30
N GLU A 90 14.63 -7.58 4.43
CA GLU A 90 13.33 -6.96 4.75
C GLU A 90 12.79 -7.39 6.14
N PRO A 91 13.05 -6.61 7.21
CA PRO A 91 12.79 -7.08 8.57
C PRO A 91 11.29 -7.10 8.82
N MET A 92 10.89 -7.93 9.80
CA MET A 92 9.53 -7.89 10.35
C MET A 92 9.46 -6.90 11.49
N LEU A 93 8.52 -5.97 11.38
CA LEU A 93 8.22 -5.01 12.42
C LEU A 93 6.93 -5.41 13.13
N LEU A 94 7.02 -5.79 14.40
CA LEU A 94 5.83 -5.98 15.24
C LEU A 94 5.61 -4.78 16.13
N PHE A 95 4.37 -4.34 16.13
CA PHE A 95 3.88 -3.25 16.95
C PHE A 95 2.98 -3.81 18.01
N ARG A 96 3.02 -3.27 19.23
CA ARG A 96 2.16 -3.73 20.31
C ARG A 96 0.72 -3.23 20.13
N ARG A 97 0.55 -1.96 19.74
CA ARG A 97 -0.76 -1.33 19.57
C ARG A 97 -1.13 -1.13 18.11
N MET A 98 -0.17 -0.88 17.21
CA MET A 98 -0.53 -0.63 15.81
C MET A 98 -1.02 -1.86 15.06
N CYS A 99 -0.64 -3.06 15.50
CA CYS A 99 -1.05 -4.32 14.88
C CYS A 99 -2.55 -4.63 15.02
N ILE A 100 -3.28 -3.91 15.89
CA ILE A 100 -4.71 -4.14 16.15
C ILE A 100 -5.61 -3.37 15.18
N PHE A 101 -5.07 -2.38 14.44
CA PHE A 101 -5.88 -1.57 13.53
C PHE A 101 -6.40 -2.42 12.38
N ASN A 102 -7.71 -2.44 12.22
CA ASN A 102 -8.35 -3.13 11.12
C ASN A 102 -8.24 -2.35 9.81
N HIS A 103 -8.46 -3.08 8.72
CA HIS A 103 -8.37 -2.54 7.38
C HIS A 103 -9.65 -1.84 6.91
N SER A 104 -9.51 -0.71 6.21
CA SER A 104 -10.51 -0.17 5.31
C SER A 104 -9.86 0.38 4.04
N CYS A 105 -10.46 0.09 2.87
CA CYS A 105 -10.06 0.73 1.61
C CYS A 105 -10.47 2.21 1.53
N ALA A 106 -11.24 2.70 2.51
CA ALA A 106 -11.59 4.10 2.72
C ALA A 106 -11.31 4.50 4.18
N PRO A 107 -10.05 4.47 4.62
CA PRO A 107 -9.67 4.54 6.03
C PRO A 107 -10.00 5.91 6.65
N ASN A 108 -10.17 5.94 7.97
CA ASN A 108 -10.25 7.18 8.77
C ASN A 108 -8.94 7.51 9.48
N CYS A 109 -7.98 6.59 9.46
CA CYS A 109 -6.62 6.75 9.98
C CYS A 109 -5.57 6.43 8.91
N CYS A 110 -4.39 7.05 9.01
CA CYS A 110 -3.23 6.72 8.19
C CYS A 110 -2.02 6.47 9.07
N GLY A 111 -1.28 5.40 8.76
CA GLY A 111 0.01 5.11 9.37
C GLY A 111 1.13 5.77 8.59
N PHE A 112 2.12 6.31 9.30
CA PHE A 112 3.34 6.89 8.76
C PHE A 112 4.51 6.26 9.45
N ARG A 113 5.60 6.01 8.72
CA ARG A 113 6.82 5.45 9.28
C ARG A 113 7.96 6.41 9.02
N ASP A 114 8.70 6.74 10.08
CA ASP A 114 9.93 7.51 9.92
C ASP A 114 11.12 6.60 9.58
N GLU A 115 12.25 7.22 9.30
CA GLU A 115 13.48 6.52 8.90
C GLU A 115 13.99 5.57 9.97
N SER A 116 13.64 5.76 11.25
CA SER A 116 14.04 4.87 12.34
C SER A 116 13.11 3.66 12.53
N GLY A 117 12.10 3.51 11.67
CA GLY A 117 11.11 2.46 11.75
C GLY A 117 9.97 2.76 12.74
N VAL A 118 10.04 3.86 13.50
CA VAL A 118 8.97 4.30 14.39
C VAL A 118 7.76 4.68 13.55
N SER A 119 6.58 4.24 14.00
CA SER A 119 5.36 4.49 13.27
C SER A 119 4.34 5.31 14.07
N GLN A 120 3.62 6.14 13.33
CA GLN A 120 2.65 7.11 13.82
C GLN A 120 1.32 6.89 13.11
N VAL A 121 0.23 6.79 13.87
CA VAL A 121 -1.13 6.74 13.34
C VAL A 121 -1.84 8.06 13.62
N LEU A 122 -2.28 8.70 12.54
CA LEU A 122 -3.02 9.95 12.55
C LEU A 122 -4.44 9.71 12.05
N ALA A 123 -5.42 10.30 12.74
CA ALA A 123 -6.77 10.42 12.19
C ALA A 123 -6.74 11.41 11.03
N ILE A 124 -7.26 11.00 9.89
CA ILE A 124 -7.29 11.78 8.64
C ILE A 124 -8.70 12.26 8.28
N ARG A 125 -9.67 11.96 9.15
CA ARG A 125 -11.07 12.36 9.08
C ARG A 125 -11.55 12.58 10.51
N GLU A 126 -12.67 13.27 10.65
CA GLU A 126 -13.40 13.28 11.91
C GLU A 126 -13.82 11.84 12.26
N VAL A 127 -13.62 11.46 13.52
CA VAL A 127 -13.96 10.15 14.05
C VAL A 127 -14.85 10.37 15.27
N GLU A 128 -16.07 9.86 15.20
CA GLU A 128 -17.02 9.92 16.30
C GLU A 128 -16.56 9.02 17.47
N GLU A 129 -16.97 9.35 18.69
CA GLU A 129 -16.70 8.51 19.86
C GLU A 129 -17.33 7.11 19.67
N GLY A 130 -16.54 6.06 19.91
CA GLY A 130 -16.94 4.67 19.69
C GLY A 130 -16.87 4.20 18.23
N ALA A 131 -16.47 5.05 17.28
CA ALA A 131 -16.19 4.61 15.91
C ALA A 131 -14.83 3.90 15.83
N GLU A 132 -14.80 2.79 15.10
CA GLU A 132 -13.57 2.02 14.89
C GLU A 132 -12.50 2.82 14.13
N LEU A 133 -11.25 2.72 14.57
CA LEU A 133 -10.10 3.31 13.88
C LEU A 133 -9.55 2.32 12.84
N LEU A 134 -9.57 2.73 11.58
CA LEU A 134 -9.29 1.89 10.43
C LEU A 134 -8.16 2.49 9.59
N ILE A 135 -7.14 1.68 9.29
CA ILE A 135 -6.03 2.02 8.38
C ILE A 135 -6.16 1.29 7.06
N HIS A 136 -5.34 1.64 6.06
CA HIS A 136 -5.15 0.80 4.89
C HIS A 136 -3.89 -0.08 5.08
N TYR A 137 -3.89 -1.29 4.52
CA TYR A 137 -2.79 -2.25 4.71
C TYR A 137 -1.75 -2.19 3.59
N SER A 138 -2.09 -1.66 2.42
CA SER A 138 -1.18 -1.47 1.30
C SER A 138 -1.74 -0.41 0.35
N GLU A 139 -0.86 0.43 -0.19
CA GLU A 139 -1.23 1.43 -1.20
C GLU A 139 -1.55 0.79 -2.55
N GLU A 140 -0.77 -0.23 -2.95
CA GLU A 140 -1.02 -0.97 -4.19
C GLU A 140 -2.41 -1.61 -4.19
N LEU A 141 -2.83 -2.11 -3.03
CA LEU A 141 -4.17 -2.65 -2.83
C LEU A 141 -5.24 -1.62 -3.17
N ILE A 142 -5.08 -0.36 -2.77
CA ILE A 142 -6.06 0.71 -3.04
C ILE A 142 -6.16 0.98 -4.54
N LEU A 143 -5.10 0.77 -5.30
CA LEU A 143 -5.14 0.94 -6.76
C LEU A 143 -5.85 -0.23 -7.45
N LEU A 144 -6.04 -1.38 -6.79
CA LEU A 144 -6.74 -2.52 -7.40
C LEU A 144 -8.26 -2.30 -7.48
N PRO A 145 -8.93 -2.89 -8.50
CA PRO A 145 -10.38 -3.11 -8.54
C PRO A 145 -10.92 -3.89 -7.32
N SER A 146 -12.20 -3.76 -7.01
CA SER A 146 -12.79 -4.21 -5.74
C SER A 146 -12.69 -5.71 -5.52
N ASP A 147 -12.90 -6.52 -6.56
CA ASP A 147 -12.80 -7.97 -6.44
C ASP A 147 -11.35 -8.44 -6.29
N LEU A 148 -10.41 -7.75 -6.96
CA LEU A 148 -8.98 -7.98 -6.76
C LEU A 148 -8.53 -7.57 -5.36
N ARG A 149 -9.07 -6.47 -4.79
CA ARG A 149 -8.82 -6.09 -3.40
C ARG A 149 -9.27 -7.17 -2.43
N ARG A 150 -10.49 -7.66 -2.57
CA ARG A 150 -11.02 -8.75 -1.72
C ARG A 150 -10.23 -10.04 -1.88
N SER A 151 -9.88 -10.41 -3.11
CA SER A 151 -9.06 -11.60 -3.38
C SER A 151 -7.70 -11.52 -2.70
N PHE A 152 -7.01 -10.37 -2.80
CA PHE A 152 -5.76 -10.11 -2.08
C PHE A 152 -5.96 -10.20 -0.56
N LEU A 153 -6.95 -9.49 0.00
CA LEU A 153 -7.18 -9.45 1.45
C LEU A 153 -7.56 -10.82 2.02
N ARG A 154 -8.39 -11.58 1.31
CA ARG A 154 -8.74 -12.94 1.71
C ARG A 154 -7.53 -13.86 1.66
N GLY A 155 -6.73 -13.76 0.60
CA GLY A 155 -5.53 -14.56 0.44
C GLY A 155 -4.46 -14.26 1.50
N ARG A 156 -4.16 -12.98 1.74
CA ARG A 156 -3.07 -12.54 2.61
C ARG A 156 -3.46 -12.45 4.09
N PHE A 157 -4.70 -12.06 4.39
CA PHE A 157 -5.15 -11.74 5.75
C PHE A 157 -6.39 -12.51 6.20
N GLY A 158 -7.06 -13.25 5.32
CA GLY A 158 -8.15 -14.18 5.68
C GLY A 158 -9.51 -13.56 5.86
N PHE A 159 -9.73 -12.36 5.34
CA PHE A 159 -11.01 -11.69 5.46
C PHE A 159 -11.46 -11.04 4.15
N ASP A 160 -12.77 -10.86 4.03
CA ASP A 160 -13.39 -10.10 2.96
C ASP A 160 -13.71 -8.68 3.44
N CYS A 161 -13.15 -7.66 2.79
CA CYS A 161 -13.41 -6.27 3.17
C CYS A 161 -14.84 -5.86 2.81
N GLN A 162 -15.54 -5.32 3.82
CA GLN A 162 -16.91 -4.81 3.76
C GLN A 162 -16.96 -3.29 3.94
N CYS A 163 -15.86 -2.56 3.71
CA CYS A 163 -15.89 -1.10 3.83
C CYS A 163 -16.77 -0.48 2.73
N VAL A 164 -17.22 0.76 2.94
CA VAL A 164 -18.05 1.53 2.00
C VAL A 164 -17.51 1.54 0.57
N ARG A 165 -16.18 1.49 0.37
CA ARG A 165 -15.58 1.47 -0.97
C ARG A 165 -15.69 0.11 -1.65
N CYS A 166 -15.68 -0.98 -0.89
CA CYS A 166 -15.89 -2.34 -1.41
C CYS A 166 -17.39 -2.67 -1.53
N GLU A 167 -18.24 -2.08 -0.71
CA GLU A 167 -19.70 -2.26 -0.77
C GLU A 167 -20.36 -1.39 -1.83
N LYS A 168 -19.90 -0.14 -2.01
CA LYS A 168 -20.34 0.68 -3.14
C LYS A 168 -19.96 -0.04 -4.42
N LYS A 169 -20.96 -0.23 -5.28
CA LYS A 169 -20.71 -0.46 -6.70
C LYS A 169 -20.08 0.82 -7.24
N ASP A 170 -18.76 0.90 -7.23
CA ASP A 170 -18.05 1.79 -8.12
C ASP A 170 -18.50 1.39 -9.54
N GLU A 171 -19.41 2.09 -10.20
CA GLU A 171 -19.97 1.60 -11.47
C GLU A 171 -18.88 1.37 -12.53
N VAL A 172 -17.80 2.16 -12.48
CA VAL A 172 -16.62 2.03 -13.35
C VAL A 172 -15.73 0.87 -12.90
N GLY A 173 -15.42 0.78 -11.61
CA GLY A 173 -14.67 -0.32 -11.01
C GLY A 173 -15.40 -1.67 -11.10
N ALA A 174 -16.73 -1.65 -10.97
CA ALA A 174 -17.65 -2.78 -11.08
C ALA A 174 -17.85 -3.20 -12.52
N MET A 175 -17.89 -2.28 -13.50
CA MET A 175 -17.84 -2.64 -14.92
C MET A 175 -16.55 -3.40 -15.25
N VAL A 176 -15.42 -2.91 -14.74
CA VAL A 176 -14.10 -3.54 -14.91
C VAL A 176 -14.02 -4.87 -14.16
N ASP A 177 -14.46 -4.94 -12.90
CA ASP A 177 -14.48 -6.15 -12.07
C ASP A 177 -15.40 -7.24 -12.67
N VAL A 178 -16.64 -6.88 -13.03
CA VAL A 178 -17.62 -7.78 -13.66
C VAL A 178 -17.08 -8.32 -14.98
N PHE A 179 -16.33 -7.52 -15.74
CA PHE A 179 -15.76 -7.96 -17.01
C PHE A 179 -14.46 -8.79 -16.83
N LEU A 180 -13.56 -8.39 -15.91
CA LEU A 180 -12.35 -9.16 -15.55
C LEU A 180 -12.71 -10.57 -15.09
N ASN A 181 -13.70 -10.69 -14.20
CA ASN A 181 -14.19 -11.99 -13.73
C ASN A 181 -14.91 -12.79 -14.83
N LYS A 182 -15.80 -12.18 -15.63
CA LYS A 182 -16.46 -12.87 -16.75
C LYS A 182 -15.48 -13.38 -17.81
N THR A 183 -14.40 -12.65 -18.11
CA THR A 183 -13.40 -13.11 -19.08
C THR A 183 -12.50 -14.21 -18.52
N ALA A 184 -12.12 -14.12 -17.24
CA ALA A 184 -11.37 -15.19 -16.57
C ALA A 184 -12.18 -16.51 -16.55
N GLU A 185 -13.51 -16.40 -16.51
CA GLU A 185 -14.45 -17.52 -16.61
C GLU A 185 -14.83 -17.90 -18.06
N GLY A 186 -14.26 -17.26 -19.08
CA GLY A 186 -14.55 -17.54 -20.50
C GLY A 186 -15.95 -17.14 -20.97
N ARG A 187 -16.64 -16.24 -20.27
CA ARG A 187 -18.00 -15.76 -20.60
C ARG A 187 -17.95 -14.44 -21.37
N ALA A 188 -18.69 -14.37 -22.48
CA ALA A 188 -18.77 -13.18 -23.33
C ALA A 188 -19.53 -12.03 -22.63
N VAL A 189 -19.11 -10.79 -22.92
CA VAL A 189 -19.79 -9.54 -22.51
C VAL A 189 -20.22 -8.79 -23.78
N GLY A 190 -21.31 -8.03 -23.72
CA GLY A 190 -21.97 -7.42 -24.87
C GLY A 190 -21.07 -6.51 -25.73
N GLY A 191 -21.40 -6.43 -27.03
CA GLY A 191 -20.74 -5.59 -28.04
C GLY A 191 -19.36 -6.09 -28.48
N GLN A 192 -19.20 -6.48 -29.74
CA GLN A 192 -17.89 -6.92 -30.28
C GLN A 192 -16.78 -5.86 -30.11
N GLU A 193 -17.13 -4.57 -30.17
CA GLU A 193 -16.19 -3.44 -30.11
C GLU A 193 -15.68 -3.15 -28.68
N GLU A 194 -16.56 -3.20 -27.67
CA GLU A 194 -16.17 -3.01 -26.26
C GLU A 194 -15.23 -4.13 -25.78
N SER A 195 -15.46 -5.36 -26.24
CA SER A 195 -14.57 -6.50 -26.00
C SER A 195 -13.19 -6.33 -26.66
N GLN A 196 -13.09 -5.62 -27.80
CA GLN A 196 -11.82 -5.38 -28.49
C GLN A 196 -10.99 -4.30 -27.80
N LEU A 197 -11.59 -3.17 -27.41
CA LEU A 197 -10.90 -2.09 -26.69
C LEU A 197 -10.32 -2.57 -25.37
N LEU A 198 -11.08 -3.39 -24.64
CA LEU A 198 -10.61 -3.95 -23.38
C LEU A 198 -9.51 -5.00 -23.57
N HIS A 199 -9.62 -5.84 -24.61
CA HIS A 199 -8.53 -6.74 -24.96
C HIS A 199 -7.24 -5.96 -25.29
N ALA A 200 -7.36 -4.90 -26.11
CA ALA A 200 -6.23 -4.03 -26.45
C ALA A 200 -5.61 -3.39 -25.21
N MET A 201 -6.43 -2.86 -24.30
CA MET A 201 -5.98 -2.31 -23.02
C MET A 201 -5.23 -3.34 -22.17
N ARG A 202 -5.75 -4.57 -22.05
CA ARG A 202 -5.10 -5.65 -21.29
C ARG A 202 -3.76 -6.02 -21.89
N MET A 203 -3.70 -6.19 -23.20
CA MET A 203 -2.46 -6.50 -23.91
C MET A 203 -1.43 -5.40 -23.68
N ALA A 204 -1.84 -4.13 -23.84
CA ALA A 204 -0.99 -2.96 -23.61
C ALA A 204 -0.50 -2.84 -22.16
N HIS A 205 -1.35 -3.14 -21.18
CA HIS A 205 -0.92 -3.15 -19.77
C HIS A 205 0.03 -4.34 -19.49
N SER A 206 -0.28 -5.53 -20.01
CA SER A 206 0.56 -6.73 -19.83
C SER A 206 1.91 -6.65 -20.57
N SER A 207 2.03 -5.79 -21.58
CA SER A 207 3.32 -5.49 -22.20
C SER A 207 4.22 -4.64 -21.31
N LEU A 208 3.70 -4.02 -20.24
CA LEU A 208 4.44 -3.15 -19.34
C LEU A 208 4.57 -3.72 -17.92
N CYS A 209 3.55 -4.42 -17.46
CA CYS A 209 3.41 -4.84 -16.07
C CYS A 209 3.21 -6.35 -15.96
N THR A 210 3.65 -6.92 -14.83
CA THR A 210 3.41 -8.30 -14.43
C THR A 210 2.63 -8.33 -13.12
N MET A 211 1.74 -9.32 -12.98
CA MET A 211 1.08 -9.56 -11.69
C MET A 211 2.10 -10.12 -10.70
N GLN A 212 2.35 -9.40 -9.62
CA GLN A 212 3.15 -9.93 -8.51
C GLN A 212 2.29 -10.88 -7.68
N LYS A 213 2.93 -11.93 -7.15
CA LYS A 213 2.29 -12.92 -6.30
C LYS A 213 3.11 -13.15 -5.04
N GLN A 214 2.42 -13.32 -3.92
CA GLN A 214 3.00 -13.73 -2.65
C GLN A 214 2.29 -15.03 -2.22
N GLY A 215 3.04 -16.13 -2.03
CA GLY A 215 2.45 -17.44 -1.74
C GLY A 215 1.42 -17.90 -2.81
N GLY A 216 1.69 -17.61 -4.09
CA GLY A 216 0.79 -17.94 -5.20
C GLY A 216 -0.46 -17.05 -5.34
N LYS A 217 -0.74 -16.19 -4.35
CA LYS A 217 -1.89 -15.26 -4.32
C LYS A 217 -1.51 -13.90 -4.95
N PRO A 218 -2.43 -13.20 -5.64
CA PRO A 218 -2.14 -11.87 -6.19
C PRO A 218 -1.67 -10.93 -5.08
N ALA A 219 -0.58 -10.21 -5.32
CA ALA A 219 0.02 -9.28 -4.36
C ALA A 219 0.00 -7.83 -4.83
N GLY A 220 0.01 -7.61 -6.14
CA GLY A 220 0.15 -6.29 -6.73
C GLY A 220 0.56 -6.37 -8.19
N PHE A 221 1.09 -5.28 -8.74
CA PHE A 221 1.63 -5.24 -10.09
C PHE A 221 3.05 -4.67 -10.07
N GLY A 222 4.01 -5.43 -10.61
CA GLY A 222 5.36 -4.96 -10.87
C GLY A 222 5.53 -4.53 -12.32
N PHE A 223 6.57 -3.75 -12.61
CA PHE A 223 6.99 -3.48 -13.99
C PHE A 223 7.79 -4.65 -14.55
N ARG A 224 7.70 -4.85 -15.87
CA ARG A 224 8.58 -5.78 -16.58
C ARG A 224 10.01 -5.24 -16.57
N ASN A 225 10.96 -6.16 -16.70
CA ASN A 225 12.33 -5.80 -17.00
C ASN A 225 12.40 -5.36 -18.47
N PHE A 226 13.01 -4.21 -18.71
CA PHE A 226 13.32 -3.68 -20.04
C PHE A 226 14.84 -3.69 -20.21
N ASP A 227 15.31 -3.86 -21.45
CA ASP A 227 16.74 -3.88 -21.75
C ASP A 227 17.35 -2.48 -21.65
N SER A 228 16.53 -1.43 -21.79
CA SER A 228 16.96 -0.04 -21.62
C SER A 228 15.82 0.92 -21.27
N LEU A 229 16.16 2.09 -20.71
CA LEU A 229 15.19 3.16 -20.42
C LEU A 229 14.49 3.71 -21.67
N PRO A 230 15.17 3.96 -22.81
CA PRO A 230 14.48 4.37 -24.03
C PRO A 230 13.47 3.33 -24.56
N GLU A 231 13.78 2.05 -24.41
CA GLU A 231 12.84 0.97 -24.76
C GLU A 231 11.61 1.00 -23.86
N ALA A 232 11.81 1.12 -22.54
CA ALA A 232 10.71 1.24 -21.58
C ALA A 232 9.81 2.45 -21.91
N LEU A 233 10.40 3.61 -22.22
CA LEU A 233 9.64 4.81 -22.61
C LEU A 233 8.85 4.59 -23.90
N ALA A 234 9.47 3.97 -24.91
CA ALA A 234 8.80 3.67 -26.18
C ALA A 234 7.63 2.69 -25.98
N ALA A 235 7.79 1.68 -25.13
CA ALA A 235 6.74 0.74 -24.78
C ALA A 235 5.57 1.45 -24.06
N VAL A 236 5.88 2.35 -23.12
CA VAL A 236 4.89 3.19 -22.45
C VAL A 236 4.11 4.04 -23.45
N ASP A 237 4.81 4.79 -24.30
CA ASP A 237 4.18 5.68 -25.28
C ASP A 237 3.32 4.89 -26.29
N ALA A 238 3.73 3.66 -26.65
CA ALA A 238 2.95 2.76 -27.51
C ALA A 238 1.69 2.20 -26.84
N ALA A 239 1.75 1.91 -25.53
CA ALA A 239 0.65 1.34 -24.77
C ALA A 239 -0.40 2.38 -24.34
N MET A 240 0.03 3.61 -24.08
CA MET A 240 -0.81 4.68 -23.52
C MET A 240 -2.10 4.95 -24.29
N PRO A 241 -2.15 4.95 -25.65
CA PRO A 241 -3.39 5.15 -26.40
C PRO A 241 -4.46 4.09 -26.09
N ALA A 242 -4.09 2.81 -26.07
CA ALA A 242 -5.02 1.71 -25.79
C ALA A 242 -5.51 1.75 -24.33
N ILE A 243 -4.61 2.06 -23.39
CA ILE A 243 -4.94 2.23 -21.98
C ILE A 243 -5.83 3.46 -21.75
N SER A 244 -5.65 4.50 -22.56
CA SER A 244 -6.43 5.73 -22.44
C SER A 244 -7.81 5.66 -23.09
N ALA A 245 -7.97 4.82 -24.11
CA ALA A 245 -9.22 4.63 -24.84
C ALA A 245 -10.30 3.92 -24.02
N TYR A 246 -9.91 3.08 -23.04
CA TYR A 246 -10.87 2.44 -22.14
C TYR A 246 -11.22 3.40 -20.98
N GLY A 247 -12.51 3.77 -20.90
CA GLY A 247 -13.01 5.00 -20.28
C GLY A 247 -12.90 5.08 -18.76
N ALA A 248 -11.89 5.83 -18.29
CA ALA A 248 -11.94 6.74 -17.14
C ALA A 248 -10.60 7.49 -17.04
N THR A 249 -10.62 8.79 -16.71
CA THR A 249 -9.39 9.61 -16.61
C THR A 249 -8.42 9.16 -15.51
N THR A 250 -8.92 8.42 -14.52
CA THR A 250 -8.23 8.01 -13.29
C THR A 250 -8.20 6.48 -13.10
N PHE A 251 -8.15 5.70 -14.18
CA PHE A 251 -8.11 4.24 -14.07
C PHE A 251 -6.76 3.68 -13.56
N TRP A 252 -6.76 2.56 -12.83
CA TRP A 252 -5.56 1.99 -12.18
C TRP A 252 -4.43 1.62 -13.15
N ALA A 253 -4.75 0.99 -14.29
CA ALA A 253 -3.74 0.68 -15.31
C ALA A 253 -3.09 1.96 -15.86
N ARG A 254 -3.87 3.04 -16.00
CA ARG A 254 -3.35 4.35 -16.41
C ARG A 254 -2.49 4.97 -15.32
N HIS A 255 -2.87 4.82 -14.06
CA HIS A 255 -2.07 5.26 -12.91
C HIS A 255 -0.71 4.55 -12.88
N HIS A 256 -0.67 3.22 -13.01
CA HIS A 256 0.58 2.45 -13.04
C HIS A 256 1.48 2.85 -14.21
N VAL A 257 0.91 2.99 -15.41
CA VAL A 257 1.70 3.34 -16.60
C VAL A 257 2.21 4.79 -16.54
N ARG A 258 1.46 5.72 -15.94
CA ARG A 258 1.98 7.06 -15.61
C ARG A 258 3.14 7.00 -14.63
N GLY A 259 3.05 6.13 -13.62
CA GLY A 259 4.14 5.88 -12.66
C GLY A 259 5.43 5.43 -13.36
N LEU A 260 5.34 4.42 -14.22
CA LEU A 260 6.48 3.95 -15.04
C LEU A 260 7.04 5.07 -15.92
N ARG A 261 6.16 5.83 -16.60
CA ARG A 261 6.56 6.96 -17.44
C ARG A 261 7.37 7.99 -16.65
N CYS A 262 6.92 8.34 -15.45
CA CYS A 262 7.61 9.30 -14.59
C CYS A 262 9.00 8.77 -14.20
N GLN A 263 9.09 7.54 -13.72
CA GLN A 263 10.36 6.91 -13.33
C GLN A 263 11.37 6.90 -14.48
N VAL A 264 10.95 6.44 -15.67
CA VAL A 264 11.83 6.38 -16.84
C VAL A 264 12.29 7.78 -17.28
N LEU A 265 11.40 8.79 -17.25
CA LEU A 265 11.77 10.16 -17.61
C LEU A 265 12.71 10.82 -16.59
N GLU A 266 12.54 10.54 -15.30
CA GLU A 266 13.45 10.98 -14.23
C GLU A 266 14.85 10.40 -14.45
N GLU A 267 14.95 9.08 -14.68
CA GLU A 267 16.24 8.41 -14.88
C GLU A 267 16.94 8.85 -16.17
N LEU A 268 16.18 9.20 -17.22
CA LEU A 268 16.72 9.80 -18.44
C LEU A 268 17.12 11.28 -18.29
N GLY A 269 16.89 11.90 -17.13
CA GLY A 269 17.22 13.31 -16.89
C GLY A 269 16.40 14.30 -17.73
N ARG A 270 15.16 13.93 -18.13
CA ARG A 270 14.32 14.74 -19.02
C ARG A 270 13.39 15.70 -18.26
N ASP A 271 13.96 16.56 -17.42
CA ASP A 271 13.22 17.36 -16.42
C ASP A 271 11.97 18.09 -16.95
N ALA A 272 12.01 18.69 -18.13
CA ALA A 272 10.85 19.36 -18.73
C ALA A 272 9.67 18.41 -19.02
N ALA A 273 9.96 17.23 -19.56
CA ALA A 273 8.95 16.20 -19.83
C ALA A 273 8.51 15.55 -18.52
N THR A 274 9.46 15.28 -17.62
CA THR A 274 9.22 14.74 -16.29
C THR A 274 8.26 15.62 -15.49
N PHE A 275 8.44 16.95 -15.52
CA PHE A 275 7.60 17.88 -14.77
C PHE A 275 6.12 17.77 -15.16
N LEU A 276 5.82 17.74 -16.46
CA LEU A 276 4.45 17.60 -16.94
C LEU A 276 3.89 16.20 -16.69
N ALA A 277 4.71 15.16 -16.83
CA ALA A 277 4.30 13.78 -16.52
C ALA A 277 3.96 13.60 -15.03
N LEU A 278 4.79 14.16 -14.14
CA LEU A 278 4.54 14.17 -12.70
C LEU A 278 3.33 15.02 -12.33
N ALA A 279 3.10 16.15 -13.02
CA ALA A 279 1.90 16.95 -12.79
C ALA A 279 0.61 16.17 -13.09
N GLU A 280 0.57 15.47 -14.23
CA GLU A 280 -0.53 14.59 -14.61
C GLU A 280 -0.70 13.44 -13.61
N HIS A 281 0.41 12.81 -13.22
CA HIS A 281 0.39 11.69 -12.29
C HIS A 281 -0.01 12.13 -10.88
N ALA A 282 0.40 13.31 -10.43
CA ALA A 282 0.02 13.90 -9.15
C ALA A 282 -1.49 14.17 -9.07
N ASP A 283 -2.08 14.77 -10.11
CA ASP A 283 -3.54 14.98 -10.16
C ASP A 283 -4.30 13.64 -10.13
N ALA A 284 -3.85 12.66 -10.91
CA ALA A 284 -4.47 11.33 -10.91
C ALA A 284 -4.34 10.62 -9.55
N SER A 285 -3.16 10.65 -8.94
CA SER A 285 -2.90 10.06 -7.62
C SER A 285 -3.75 10.71 -6.54
N TRP A 286 -3.83 12.04 -6.53
CA TRP A 286 -4.65 12.78 -5.57
C TRP A 286 -6.14 12.46 -5.65
N ARG A 287 -6.65 12.04 -6.81
CA ARG A 287 -8.04 11.62 -6.99
C ARG A 287 -8.30 10.17 -6.57
N LEU A 288 -7.27 9.31 -6.60
CA LEU A 288 -7.41 7.86 -6.43
C LEU A 288 -6.97 7.35 -5.06
N LEU A 289 -5.89 7.89 -4.53
CA LEU A 289 -5.28 7.43 -3.30
C LEU A 289 -5.99 8.04 -2.08
N PRO A 290 -5.96 7.37 -0.92
CA PRO A 290 -6.45 7.96 0.32
C PRO A 290 -5.69 9.25 0.60
N ARG A 291 -6.43 10.23 1.13
CA ARG A 291 -5.84 11.48 1.60
C ARG A 291 -4.69 11.17 2.56
N TYR A 292 -3.63 11.95 2.43
CA TYR A 292 -2.44 11.91 3.29
C TYR A 292 -1.60 10.62 3.23
N CYS A 293 -1.82 9.68 2.29
CA CYS A 293 -0.94 8.48 2.24
C CYS A 293 0.49 8.82 1.77
N ASP A 294 1.44 7.92 2.03
CA ASP A 294 2.86 8.11 1.69
C ASP A 294 3.09 8.28 0.18
N GLY A 295 2.31 7.61 -0.66
CA GLY A 295 2.32 7.77 -2.10
C GLY A 295 2.02 9.19 -2.57
N LEU A 296 1.10 9.91 -1.88
CA LEU A 296 0.81 11.32 -2.16
C LEU A 296 1.96 12.23 -1.72
N LYS A 297 2.57 11.95 -0.56
CA LYS A 297 3.76 12.67 -0.10
C LYS A 297 4.93 12.49 -1.09
N ASN A 298 5.21 11.25 -1.49
CA ASN A 298 6.30 10.89 -2.39
C ASN A 298 6.18 11.58 -3.75
N ILE A 299 5.00 11.52 -4.38
CA ILE A 299 4.80 12.14 -5.70
C ILE A 299 4.90 13.66 -5.63
N TRP A 300 4.45 14.29 -4.55
CA TRP A 300 4.62 15.72 -4.32
C TRP A 300 6.10 16.11 -4.19
N GLU A 301 6.87 15.36 -3.40
CA GLU A 301 8.30 15.59 -3.21
C GLU A 301 9.07 15.48 -4.54
N ARG A 302 8.80 14.43 -5.33
CA ARG A 302 9.37 14.27 -6.68
C ARG A 302 8.99 15.42 -7.61
N PHE A 303 7.73 15.85 -7.59
CA PHE A 303 7.25 16.97 -8.40
C PHE A 303 7.98 18.28 -8.07
N GLN A 304 8.17 18.59 -6.78
CA GLN A 304 8.92 19.78 -6.36
C GLN A 304 10.42 19.69 -6.70
N GLN A 305 11.04 18.52 -6.51
CA GLN A 305 12.45 18.33 -6.89
C GLN A 305 12.69 18.57 -8.38
N VAL A 306 11.80 18.08 -9.25
CA VAL A 306 11.89 18.33 -10.70
C VAL A 306 11.63 19.81 -11.02
N LYS A 307 10.66 20.44 -10.34
CA LYS A 307 10.37 21.88 -10.48
C LYS A 307 11.61 22.73 -10.22
N ASP A 308 12.38 22.39 -9.19
CA ASP A 308 13.58 23.12 -8.79
C ASP A 308 14.73 22.98 -9.80
N ARG A 309 14.78 21.86 -10.52
CA ARG A 309 15.77 21.63 -11.60
C ARG A 309 15.40 22.32 -12.92
N LEU A 310 14.14 22.73 -13.11
CA LEU A 310 13.73 23.43 -14.34
C LEU A 310 14.51 24.75 -14.51
N PRO A 311 14.94 25.08 -15.75
CA PRO A 311 15.57 26.37 -16.06
C PRO A 311 14.66 27.54 -15.65
N SER A 312 15.20 28.50 -14.90
CA SER A 312 14.45 29.63 -14.34
C SER A 312 13.66 30.42 -15.40
N ALA A 313 14.21 30.56 -16.61
CA ALA A 313 13.57 31.23 -17.73
C ALA A 313 12.33 30.49 -18.29
N LEU A 314 12.24 29.18 -18.10
CA LEU A 314 11.15 28.34 -18.63
C LEU A 314 10.17 27.89 -17.55
N ARG A 315 10.60 27.86 -16.28
CA ARG A 315 9.79 27.39 -15.14
C ARG A 315 8.37 28.00 -15.10
N PRO A 316 8.16 29.32 -15.25
CA PRO A 316 6.80 29.89 -15.20
C PRO A 316 5.87 29.34 -16.29
N ARG A 317 6.41 29.00 -17.47
CA ARG A 317 5.61 28.44 -18.58
C ARG A 317 5.16 27.02 -18.28
N PHE A 318 6.04 26.20 -17.71
CA PHE A 318 5.71 24.84 -17.29
C PHE A 318 4.72 24.85 -16.14
N GLU A 319 4.92 25.70 -15.14
CA GLU A 319 3.99 25.86 -14.02
C GLU A 319 2.60 26.31 -14.50
N GLN A 320 2.52 27.28 -15.41
CA GLN A 320 1.25 27.70 -16.00
C GLN A 320 0.57 26.55 -16.76
N SER A 321 1.33 25.78 -17.54
CA SER A 321 0.80 24.63 -18.27
C SER A 321 0.24 23.56 -17.32
N ALA A 322 1.00 23.20 -16.29
CA ALA A 322 0.59 22.24 -15.27
C ALA A 322 -0.63 22.74 -14.49
N ALA A 323 -0.66 24.02 -14.10
CA ALA A 323 -1.81 24.61 -13.40
C ALA A 323 -3.08 24.65 -14.26
N THR A 324 -2.93 24.85 -15.58
CA THR A 324 -4.06 24.87 -16.51
C THR A 324 -4.67 23.47 -16.69
N GLN A 325 -3.82 22.44 -16.80
CA GLN A 325 -4.27 21.09 -17.11
C GLN A 325 -4.61 20.25 -15.87
N PHE A 326 -3.86 20.45 -14.77
CA PHE A 326 -3.83 19.57 -13.59
C PHE A 326 -3.96 20.36 -12.27
N GLY A 327 -4.35 21.63 -12.34
CA GLY A 327 -4.28 22.54 -11.20
C GLY A 327 -5.18 22.18 -10.02
N GLU A 328 -6.30 21.50 -10.24
CA GLU A 328 -7.17 21.06 -9.15
C GLU A 328 -6.45 20.05 -8.25
N GLY A 329 -5.96 18.94 -8.81
CA GLY A 329 -5.26 17.92 -8.04
C GLY A 329 -3.93 18.41 -7.48
N LEU A 330 -3.20 19.26 -8.21
CA LEU A 330 -1.96 19.86 -7.70
C LEU A 330 -2.19 20.73 -6.46
N ARG A 331 -3.20 21.62 -6.48
CA ARG A 331 -3.52 22.46 -5.32
C ARG A 331 -4.03 21.63 -4.14
N GLY A 332 -4.88 20.65 -4.41
CA GLY A 332 -5.37 19.75 -3.38
C GLY A 332 -4.24 18.94 -2.73
N LEU A 333 -3.30 18.45 -3.54
CA LEU A 333 -2.15 17.70 -3.07
C LEU A 333 -1.22 18.57 -2.21
N GLU A 334 -0.97 19.80 -2.63
CA GLU A 334 -0.19 20.77 -1.86
C GLU A 334 -0.81 21.01 -0.47
N ILE A 335 -2.12 21.22 -0.39
CA ILE A 335 -2.86 21.39 0.87
C ILE A 335 -2.70 20.15 1.74
N ASP A 336 -2.97 18.96 1.19
CA ASP A 336 -2.92 17.70 1.93
C ASP A 336 -1.52 17.42 2.48
N VAL A 337 -0.48 17.58 1.66
CA VAL A 337 0.91 17.32 2.09
C VAL A 337 1.39 18.37 3.09
N THR A 338 1.02 19.64 2.91
CA THR A 338 1.37 20.70 3.88
C THR A 338 0.73 20.43 5.24
N GLN A 339 -0.54 20.02 5.26
CA GLN A 339 -1.25 19.66 6.47
C GLN A 339 -0.63 18.43 7.15
N LEU A 340 -0.32 17.39 6.39
CA LEU A 340 0.34 16.20 6.90
C LEU A 340 1.70 16.54 7.54
N GLN A 341 2.52 17.33 6.87
CA GLN A 341 3.81 17.76 7.41
C GLN A 341 3.66 18.58 8.69
N ALA A 342 2.60 19.39 8.82
CA ALA A 342 2.30 20.11 10.06
C ALA A 342 1.97 19.13 11.20
N TRP A 343 1.08 18.17 10.96
CA TRP A 343 0.73 17.13 11.94
C TRP A 343 1.95 16.32 12.37
N LEU A 344 2.81 15.91 11.44
CA LEU A 344 4.03 15.15 11.76
C LEU A 344 5.04 15.97 12.56
N ARG A 345 5.17 17.28 12.30
CA ARG A 345 6.03 18.17 13.10
C ARG A 345 5.49 18.37 14.52
N GLU A 346 4.18 18.58 14.65
CA GLU A 346 3.51 18.69 15.96
C GLU A 346 3.68 17.38 16.75
N ALA A 347 3.48 16.23 16.10
CA ALA A 347 3.68 14.91 16.67
C ALA A 347 5.11 14.72 17.20
N ALA A 348 6.11 15.11 16.41
CA ALA A 348 7.52 15.04 16.81
C ALA A 348 7.84 15.96 18.00
N ALA A 349 7.16 17.11 18.12
CA ALA A 349 7.34 18.04 19.23
C ALA A 349 6.72 17.55 20.55
N VAL A 350 5.69 16.70 20.48
CA VAL A 350 4.93 16.20 21.65
C VAL A 350 5.60 14.98 22.33
N GLY A 351 6.53 14.27 21.69
CA GLY A 351 6.96 12.93 22.14
C GLY A 351 8.44 12.71 22.49
N ARG A 352 8.84 13.00 23.75
CA ARG A 352 9.81 12.20 24.57
C ARG A 352 9.26 11.91 25.97
N GLY A 353 7.95 12.02 26.18
CA GLY A 353 7.30 11.72 27.47
C GLY A 353 6.68 10.31 27.48
N PRO A 354 6.72 9.58 28.61
CA PRO A 354 6.08 8.27 28.71
C PRO A 354 4.55 8.43 28.62
N VAL A 355 3.92 7.68 27.72
CA VAL A 355 2.45 7.58 27.64
C VAL A 355 2.00 6.68 28.80
N SER A 356 1.19 7.19 29.72
CA SER A 356 0.67 6.44 30.87
C SER A 356 -0.45 5.47 30.45
N GLY A 357 -0.54 4.33 31.15
CA GLY A 357 -1.48 3.24 30.84
C GLY A 357 -2.98 3.55 30.94
N ASP A 358 -3.39 4.73 31.42
CA ASP A 358 -4.82 5.08 31.51
C ASP A 358 -5.44 5.54 30.17
N ASP A 359 -4.62 5.88 29.16
CA ASP A 359 -5.11 6.14 27.80
C ASP A 359 -5.51 4.83 27.07
N MET A 360 -5.30 3.66 27.70
CA MET A 360 -5.46 2.33 27.07
C MET A 360 -6.91 1.86 26.91
N VAL A 361 -7.88 2.41 27.61
CA VAL A 361 -9.27 1.88 27.61
C VAL A 361 -10.13 2.45 26.47
N LYS A 362 -9.67 3.50 25.76
CA LYS A 362 -10.50 4.20 24.75
C LYS A 362 -10.29 3.77 23.30
N VAL A 363 -9.41 2.81 23.02
CA VAL A 363 -9.13 2.32 21.65
C VAL A 363 -9.77 0.95 21.37
N ALA A 364 -10.39 0.32 22.36
CA ALA A 364 -10.90 -1.05 22.28
C ALA A 364 -12.35 -1.22 22.78
N ALA A 365 -13.24 -0.25 22.54
CA ALA A 365 -14.67 -0.40 22.76
C ALA A 365 -15.46 0.00 21.51
#